data_AF-A0AAN0R1N0-F1
#
_entry.id   AF-A0AAN0R1N0-F1
#
_cell.length_a   1.000
_cell.length_b   1.000
_cell.length_c   1.000
_cell.angle_alpha   90.00
_cell.angle_beta   90.00
_cell.angle_gamma   90.00
#
_symmetry.space_group_name_H-M   'P 1'
#
loop_
_entity.id
_entity.type
_entity.pdbx_description
1 polymer ?
#
loop_
_entity_poly.entity_id
_entity_poly.type
_entity_poly.pdbx_seq_one_letter_code
_entity_poly.pdbx_strand_id
1 'polypeptide(L)'
;MSEKVIYEKHPVSPERKAELRQKGYKIIDARFAPDGYEHPEPLKETKGSKAGKSAADKKAAEEAELKAKLQAALTEKGIQFAPEATLEDLQKLLDGAA
;
A
#
# COMPACT_ATOMS: atom_id res chain seq x y z
N MET A 1 27.64 13.83 7.39
CA MET A 1 26.70 13.97 6.26
C MET A 1 25.92 12.68 6.16
N SER A 2 24.67 12.67 6.61
CA SER A 2 23.82 11.47 6.60
C SER A 2 23.29 11.24 5.18
N GLU A 3 24.08 10.58 4.34
CA GLU A 3 23.65 10.18 3.00
C GLU A 3 22.46 9.24 3.12
N LYS A 4 21.31 9.66 2.58
CA LYS A 4 20.12 8.81 2.55
C LYS A 4 20.33 7.75 1.46
N VAL A 5 20.60 6.53 1.86
CA VAL A 5 20.64 5.37 0.95
C VAL A 5 19.22 5.05 0.56
N ILE A 6 18.97 4.78 -0.71
CA ILE A 6 17.71 4.23 -1.22
C ILE A 6 17.96 2.95 -2.00
N TYR A 7 17.00 2.04 -1.93
CA TYR A 7 17.11 0.74 -2.55
C TYR A 7 16.11 0.63 -3.69
N GLU A 8 16.62 0.53 -4.92
CA GLU A 8 15.82 0.41 -6.14
C GLU A 8 16.25 -0.83 -6.94
N LYS A 9 15.30 -1.55 -7.54
CA LYS A 9 15.62 -2.70 -8.40
C LYS A 9 16.32 -2.19 -9.66
N HIS A 10 17.57 -2.60 -9.87
CA HIS A 10 18.28 -2.27 -11.12
C HIS A 10 17.79 -3.20 -12.26
N PRO A 11 17.75 -2.72 -13.51
CA PRO A 11 18.28 -1.44 -14.02
C PRO A 11 17.35 -0.25 -13.73
N VAL A 12 17.93 0.81 -13.15
CA VAL A 12 17.24 2.08 -12.92
C VAL A 12 17.27 2.94 -14.18
N SER A 13 16.17 3.61 -14.52
CA SER A 13 16.16 4.52 -15.67
C SER A 13 17.11 5.72 -15.42
N PRO A 14 17.76 6.27 -16.45
CA PRO A 14 18.68 7.38 -16.30
C PRO A 14 18.01 8.63 -15.68
N GLU A 15 16.73 8.86 -16.00
CA GLU A 15 15.93 9.95 -15.43
C GLU A 15 15.75 9.76 -13.91
N ARG A 16 15.33 8.57 -13.48
CA ARG A 16 15.12 8.26 -12.05
C ARG A 16 16.43 8.34 -11.27
N LYS A 17 17.48 7.79 -11.86
CA LYS A 17 18.84 7.81 -11.33
C LYS A 17 19.39 9.24 -11.18
N ALA A 18 19.04 10.15 -12.08
CA ALA A 18 19.42 11.55 -12.01
C ALA A 18 18.66 12.29 -10.91
N GLU A 19 17.33 12.13 -10.82
CA GLU A 19 16.52 12.74 -9.74
C GLU A 19 17.02 12.30 -8.35
N LEU A 20 17.29 11.01 -8.20
CA LEU A 20 17.71 10.45 -6.93
C LEU A 20 19.10 10.95 -6.52
N ARG A 21 20.04 11.07 -7.48
CA ARG A 21 21.34 11.70 -7.21
C ARG A 21 21.24 13.20 -6.97
N GLN A 22 20.37 13.92 -7.68
CA GLN A 22 20.14 15.35 -7.48
C GLN A 22 19.63 15.65 -6.07
N LYS A 23 18.77 14.78 -5.54
CA LYS A 23 18.27 14.86 -4.16
C LYS A 23 19.30 14.37 -3.11
N GLY A 24 20.48 13.93 -3.55
CA GLY A 24 21.56 13.48 -2.67
C GLY A 24 21.38 12.05 -2.14
N TYR A 25 20.57 11.21 -2.81
CA TYR A 25 20.38 9.82 -2.44
C TYR A 25 21.44 8.90 -3.05
N LYS A 26 21.84 7.89 -2.29
CA LYS A 26 22.71 6.80 -2.76
C LYS A 26 21.85 5.62 -3.21
N ILE A 27 21.82 5.37 -4.51
CA ILE A 27 21.00 4.33 -5.12
C ILE A 27 21.74 3.00 -5.02
N ILE A 28 21.18 2.04 -4.29
CA ILE A 28 21.68 0.66 -4.14
C ILE A 28 20.64 -0.30 -4.72
N ASP A 29 21.08 -1.45 -5.21
CA ASP A 29 20.17 -2.48 -5.67
C ASP A 29 19.30 -2.99 -4.51
N ALA A 30 17.99 -3.10 -4.74
CA ALA A 30 17.03 -3.62 -3.77
C ALA A 30 17.26 -5.08 -3.34
N ARG A 31 18.19 -5.83 -3.95
CA ARG A 31 18.70 -7.11 -3.41
C ARG A 31 19.52 -6.93 -2.12
N PHE A 32 20.11 -5.75 -1.91
CA PHE A 32 20.88 -5.41 -0.71
C PHE A 32 20.07 -4.62 0.32
N ALA A 33 18.77 -4.44 0.09
CA ALA A 33 17.89 -3.80 1.05
C ALA A 33 17.74 -4.71 2.29
N PRO A 34 17.88 -4.18 3.51
CA PRO A 34 17.51 -4.92 4.70
C PRO A 34 15.98 -5.12 4.75
N ASP A 35 15.53 -6.23 5.31
CA ASP A 35 14.11 -6.50 5.53
C ASP A 35 13.49 -5.36 6.37
N GLY A 36 12.51 -4.64 5.81
CA GLY A 36 11.85 -3.51 6.46
C GLY A 36 12.36 -2.10 6.07
N TYR A 37 13.21 -1.97 5.05
CA TYR A 37 13.60 -0.64 4.55
C TYR A 37 12.40 0.11 3.92
N GLU A 38 11.98 1.21 4.56
CA GLU A 38 11.00 2.14 4.00
C GLU A 38 11.69 3.26 3.22
N HIS A 39 11.28 3.43 1.97
CA HIS A 39 11.80 4.48 1.08
C HIS A 39 11.35 5.86 1.60
N PRO A 40 12.27 6.81 1.88
CA PRO A 40 11.94 8.10 2.50
C PRO A 40 11.20 9.07 1.57
N GLU A 41 11.07 8.75 0.28
CA GLU A 41 10.15 9.43 -0.62
C GLU A 41 9.11 8.46 -1.16
N PRO A 42 7.81 8.70 -0.93
CA PRO A 42 6.77 7.92 -1.57
C PRO A 42 6.90 8.16 -3.08
N LEU A 43 7.23 7.09 -3.81
CA LEU A 43 7.17 7.03 -5.26
C LEU A 43 5.77 7.49 -5.68
N LYS A 44 5.65 8.70 -6.24
CA LYS A 44 4.48 9.03 -7.04
C LYS A 44 4.50 8.08 -8.23
N GLU A 45 3.54 7.16 -8.19
CA GLU A 45 3.31 6.08 -9.11
C GLU A 45 3.28 6.57 -10.56
N THR A 46 4.25 6.15 -11.36
CA THR A 46 4.00 5.85 -12.77
C THR A 46 4.04 4.33 -12.91
N LYS A 47 2.90 3.79 -13.37
CA LYS A 47 2.61 2.37 -13.52
C LYS A 47 3.78 1.57 -14.12
N GLY A 48 4.21 0.52 -13.44
CA GLY A 48 5.18 -0.45 -13.98
C GLY A 48 5.43 -1.60 -13.01
N SER A 49 4.72 -2.70 -13.22
CA SER A 49 4.57 -3.82 -12.30
C SER A 49 5.86 -4.62 -11.99
N LYS A 50 5.86 -5.17 -10.76
CA LYS A 50 6.26 -6.54 -10.37
C LYS A 50 7.71 -6.77 -9.87
N ALA A 51 7.90 -6.67 -8.54
CA ALA A 51 8.24 -7.81 -7.66
C ALA A 51 8.70 -7.33 -6.27
N GLY A 52 7.84 -7.49 -5.25
CA GLY A 52 8.26 -7.40 -3.85
C GLY A 52 7.21 -7.02 -2.80
N LYS A 53 6.08 -7.75 -2.74
CA LYS A 53 5.46 -8.16 -1.45
C LYS A 53 5.22 -7.12 -0.33
N SER A 54 4.68 -5.93 -0.62
CA SER A 54 4.13 -5.04 0.45
C SER A 54 2.92 -4.18 0.08
N ALA A 55 2.43 -4.23 -1.16
CA ALA A 55 1.21 -3.52 -1.57
C ALA A 55 -0.06 -4.38 -1.46
N ALA A 56 0.05 -5.71 -1.63
CA ALA A 56 -1.08 -6.64 -1.46
C ALA A 56 -1.43 -6.85 0.02
N ASP A 57 -0.43 -6.79 0.91
CA ASP A 57 -0.61 -6.95 2.36
C ASP A 57 -1.30 -5.72 2.98
N LYS A 58 -0.90 -4.51 2.57
CA LYS A 58 -1.57 -3.26 2.98
C LYS A 58 -3.01 -3.17 2.46
N LYS A 59 -3.27 -3.56 1.20
CA LYS A 59 -4.65 -3.57 0.68
C LYS A 59 -5.55 -4.61 1.37
N ALA A 60 -5.05 -5.81 1.63
CA ALA A 60 -5.82 -6.84 2.33
C ALA A 60 -6.11 -6.45 3.79
N ALA A 61 -5.16 -5.81 4.47
CA ALA A 61 -5.36 -5.29 5.83
C ALA A 61 -6.39 -4.15 5.86
N GLU A 62 -6.33 -3.22 4.89
CA GLU A 62 -7.27 -2.10 4.79
C GLU A 62 -8.69 -2.58 4.42
N GLU A 63 -8.82 -3.53 3.50
CA GLU A 63 -10.11 -4.15 3.16
C GLU A 63 -10.70 -4.92 4.35
N ALA A 64 -9.88 -5.62 5.14
CA ALA A 64 -10.34 -6.31 6.34
C ALA A 64 -10.82 -5.33 7.42
N GLU A 65 -10.12 -4.20 7.61
CA GLU A 65 -10.49 -3.17 8.57
C GLU A 65 -11.79 -2.44 8.16
N LEU A 66 -11.94 -2.13 6.87
CA LEU A 66 -13.17 -1.54 6.33
C LEU A 66 -14.35 -2.50 6.42
N LYS A 67 -14.16 -3.79 6.09
CA LYS A 67 -15.20 -4.81 6.30
C LYS A 67 -15.63 -4.88 7.76
N ALA A 68 -14.68 -4.94 8.70
CA ALA A 68 -15.01 -5.02 10.13
C ALA A 68 -15.80 -3.78 10.62
N LYS A 69 -15.44 -2.58 10.16
CA LYS A 69 -16.18 -1.34 10.48
C LYS A 69 -17.61 -1.38 9.93
N LEU A 70 -17.80 -1.82 8.69
CA LEU A 70 -19.14 -1.94 8.09
C LEU A 70 -19.99 -2.99 8.81
N GLN A 71 -19.42 -4.15 9.15
CA GLN A 71 -20.10 -5.20 9.92
C GLN A 71 -20.53 -4.71 11.31
N ALA A 72 -19.67 -3.97 12.00
CA ALA A 72 -20.02 -3.37 13.29
C ALA A 72 -21.18 -2.38 13.16
N ALA A 73 -21.14 -1.49 12.16
CA ALA A 73 -22.21 -0.52 11.91
C ALA A 73 -23.55 -1.20 11.55
N LEU A 74 -23.52 -2.25 10.73
CA LEU A 74 -24.71 -3.04 10.41
C LEU A 74 -25.27 -3.76 11.64
N THR A 75 -24.40 -4.32 12.49
CA THR A 75 -24.80 -4.97 13.74
C THR A 75 -25.42 -3.97 14.72
N GLU A 76 -24.86 -2.77 14.83
CA GLU A 76 -25.37 -1.68 15.66
C GLU A 76 -26.76 -1.20 15.18
N LYS A 77 -26.99 -1.21 13.86
CA LYS A 77 -28.29 -0.94 13.25
C LYS A 77 -29.26 -2.13 13.32
N GLY A 78 -28.83 -3.29 13.82
CA GLY A 78 -29.65 -4.50 13.92
C GLY A 78 -29.88 -5.22 12.58
N ILE A 79 -29.04 -4.96 11.57
CA ILE A 79 -29.17 -5.52 10.22
C ILE A 79 -28.35 -6.81 10.15
N GLN A 80 -29.00 -7.91 9.75
CA GLN A 80 -28.30 -9.18 9.51
C GLN A 80 -27.52 -9.14 8.19
N PHE A 81 -26.24 -9.48 8.25
CA PHE A 81 -25.35 -9.63 7.08
C PHE A 81 -24.63 -10.97 7.14
N ALA A 82 -24.22 -11.47 5.98
CA ALA A 82 -23.39 -12.67 5.90
C ALA A 82 -21.94 -12.34 6.29
N PRO A 83 -21.25 -13.19 7.08
CA PRO A 83 -19.83 -12.99 7.40
C PRO A 83 -18.92 -13.07 6.16
N GLU A 84 -19.40 -13.75 5.11
CA GLU A 84 -18.76 -13.90 3.81
C GLU A 84 -19.02 -12.68 2.88
N ALA A 85 -19.87 -11.72 3.28
CA ALA A 85 -20.26 -10.61 2.44
C ALA A 85 -19.05 -9.78 1.99
N THR A 86 -19.10 -9.31 0.74
CA THR A 86 -18.07 -8.44 0.18
C THR A 86 -18.13 -7.06 0.81
N LEU A 87 -17.04 -6.29 0.75
CA LEU A 87 -17.02 -4.92 1.29
C LEU A 87 -18.14 -4.08 0.65
N GLU A 88 -18.34 -4.24 -0.65
CA GLU A 88 -19.38 -3.55 -1.42
C GLU A 88 -20.79 -3.94 -1.00
N ASP A 89 -21.07 -5.21 -0.70
CA ASP A 89 -22.37 -5.64 -0.20
C ASP A 89 -22.65 -5.08 1.20
N LEU A 90 -21.66 -5.13 2.11
CA LEU A 90 -21.79 -4.57 3.44
C LEU A 90 -22.03 -3.06 3.39
N GLN A 91 -21.37 -2.36 2.47
CA GLN A 91 -21.55 -0.92 2.30
C GLN A 91 -22.92 -0.57 1.72
N LYS A 92 -23.38 -1.29 0.69
CA LYS A 92 -24.74 -1.10 0.13
C LYS A 92 -25.85 -1.36 1.16
N LEU A 93 -25.68 -2.37 2.02
CA LEU A 93 -26.62 -2.65 3.11
C LEU A 93 -26.65 -1.52 4.12
N LEU A 94 -25.51 -0.90 4.40
CA LEU A 94 -25.41 0.20 5.35
C LEU A 94 -26.03 1.48 4.77
N ASP A 95 -25.70 1.82 3.52
CA ASP A 95 -26.23 2.99 2.81
C ASP A 95 -27.73 2.88 2.53
N GLY A 96 -28.24 1.67 2.24
CA GLY A 96 -29.68 1.43 2.04
C GLY A 96 -30.52 1.48 3.33
N ALA A 97 -29.86 1.47 4.50
CA ALA A 97 -30.50 1.52 5.81
C ALA A 97 -30.24 2.83 6.59
N ALA A 98 -29.43 3.73 6.04
CA ALA A 98 -29.21 5.09 6.54
C ALA A 98 -30.38 6.00 6.18
#